data_AF-A0A935RP28-F1
#
_entry.id   AF-A0A935RP28-F1
#
_cell.length_a   1.000
_cell.length_b   1.000
_cell.length_c   1.000
_cell.angle_alpha   90.00
_cell.angle_beta   90.00
_cell.angle_gamma   90.00
#
_symmetry.space_group_name_H-M   'P 1'
#
loop_
_entity.id
_entity.type
_entity.pdbx_description
1 polymer ?
#
loop_
_entity_poly.entity_id
_entity_poly.type
_entity_poly.pdbx_seq_one_letter_code
_entity_poly.pdbx_strand_id
1 'polypeptide(L)'
;MNVYRNIFAFLFLCSVSFSVNAQQAIVLRTTSETSDKLRFSIWTETSEIDLGQSVTVNYSVENKSKKSFYLVREEKQRIRLFGENMLAEAPSALPTNHGDFDFTFIQIQPKKKAFGQVVIPKEKFENEGVIPITIGFGYVENIKGIDRKLNKGEDPFPLRSELEKRIKRLYLGDLGVNVK
;
A
#
# COMPACT_ATOMS: atom_id res chain seq x y z
N MET A 1 -19.00 11.04 -73.57
CA MET A 1 -18.90 12.50 -73.32
C MET A 1 -19.22 12.73 -71.86
N ASN A 2 -18.22 13.17 -71.10
CA ASN A 2 -18.31 13.55 -69.69
C ASN A 2 -19.33 14.67 -69.48
N VAL A 3 -20.15 14.60 -68.41
CA VAL A 3 -20.37 15.74 -67.50
C VAL A 3 -20.62 15.21 -66.09
N TYR A 4 -19.70 15.54 -65.18
CA TYR A 4 -19.78 15.35 -63.74
C TYR A 4 -20.90 16.20 -63.12
N ARG A 5 -21.58 15.71 -62.09
CA ARG A 5 -22.27 16.60 -61.16
C ARG A 5 -22.14 16.12 -59.71
N ASN A 6 -21.27 16.85 -59.01
CA ASN A 6 -20.99 16.82 -57.60
C ASN A 6 -22.25 16.99 -56.75
N ILE A 7 -22.42 16.17 -55.72
CA ILE A 7 -23.19 16.53 -54.54
C ILE A 7 -22.29 16.34 -53.32
N PHE A 8 -21.94 17.48 -52.75
CA PHE A 8 -21.21 17.68 -51.51
C PHE A 8 -21.92 16.94 -50.36
N ALA A 9 -21.28 15.92 -49.79
CA ALA A 9 -21.66 15.37 -48.51
C ALA A 9 -21.09 16.28 -47.40
N PHE A 10 -21.93 17.17 -46.86
CA PHE A 10 -21.61 17.96 -45.68
C PHE A 10 -21.70 17.04 -44.45
N LEU A 11 -20.56 16.48 -44.03
CA LEU A 11 -20.46 15.73 -42.78
C LEU A 11 -20.35 16.74 -41.64
N PHE A 12 -21.45 16.91 -40.91
CA PHE A 12 -21.50 17.72 -39.69
C PHE A 12 -20.75 16.94 -38.59
N LEU A 13 -19.47 17.27 -38.38
CA LEU A 13 -18.73 16.82 -37.20
C LEU A 13 -19.27 17.58 -35.98
N CYS A 14 -20.18 16.96 -35.22
CA CYS A 14 -20.42 17.35 -33.84
C CYS A 14 -19.20 16.95 -33.00
N SER A 15 -18.24 17.86 -32.87
CA SER A 15 -17.22 17.80 -31.81
C SER A 15 -17.89 18.07 -30.48
N VAL A 16 -18.34 17.02 -29.79
CA VAL A 16 -18.74 17.11 -28.38
C VAL A 16 -17.44 17.24 -27.58
N SER A 17 -17.12 18.46 -27.19
CA SER A 17 -16.05 18.73 -26.24
C SER A 17 -16.46 18.16 -24.89
N PHE A 18 -16.02 16.93 -24.59
CA PHE A 18 -16.04 16.42 -23.23
C PHE A 18 -15.00 17.20 -22.42
N SER A 19 -15.42 18.32 -21.84
CA SER A 19 -14.68 18.91 -20.72
C SER A 19 -14.89 18.00 -19.51
N VAL A 20 -14.06 16.97 -19.40
CA VAL A 20 -13.98 16.14 -18.21
C VAL A 20 -13.23 16.97 -17.16
N ASN A 21 -13.95 17.84 -16.44
CA ASN A 21 -13.50 18.28 -15.12
C ASN A 21 -13.64 17.08 -14.19
N ALA A 22 -12.69 16.14 -14.27
CA ALA A 22 -12.55 15.08 -13.28
C ALA A 22 -12.02 15.72 -12.00
N GLN A 23 -12.93 16.21 -11.16
CA GLN A 23 -12.66 16.28 -9.73
C GLN A 23 -12.41 14.83 -9.29
N GLN A 24 -11.13 14.47 -9.15
CA GLN A 24 -10.75 13.15 -8.65
C GLN A 24 -11.31 13.02 -7.22
N ALA A 25 -12.20 12.04 -7.02
CA ALA A 25 -12.75 11.77 -5.70
C ALA A 25 -11.62 11.26 -4.79
N ILE A 26 -11.42 11.93 -3.65
CA ILE A 26 -10.46 11.49 -2.65
C ILE A 26 -10.97 10.20 -2.00
N VAL A 27 -10.23 9.10 -2.18
CA VAL A 27 -10.58 7.81 -1.59
C VAL A 27 -10.04 7.76 -0.16
N LEU A 28 -10.95 7.64 0.81
CA LEU A 28 -10.62 7.58 2.24
C LEU A 28 -10.44 6.17 2.78
N ARG A 29 -10.91 5.16 2.05
CA ARG A 29 -10.86 3.76 2.47
C ARG A 29 -10.75 2.85 1.26
N THR A 30 -9.83 1.88 1.34
CA THR A 30 -9.76 0.79 0.38
C THR A 30 -9.72 -0.56 1.09
N THR A 31 -10.10 -1.63 0.39
CA THR A 31 -10.13 -2.98 0.92
C THR A 31 -9.79 -3.99 -0.18
N SER A 32 -9.03 -5.01 0.19
CA SER A 32 -8.68 -6.11 -0.70
C SER A 32 -8.72 -7.44 0.05
N GLU A 33 -9.04 -8.53 -0.65
CA GLU A 33 -9.06 -9.89 -0.09
C GLU A 33 -8.08 -10.78 -0.87
N THR A 34 -7.18 -11.43 -0.14
CA THR A 34 -6.17 -12.34 -0.71
C THR A 34 -6.76 -13.73 -0.98
N SER A 35 -6.09 -14.53 -1.81
CA SER A 35 -6.45 -15.94 -2.03
C SER A 35 -6.40 -16.79 -0.75
N ASP A 36 -5.61 -16.37 0.24
CA ASP A 36 -5.51 -17.00 1.56
C ASP A 36 -6.67 -16.66 2.50
N LYS A 37 -7.66 -15.89 2.02
CA LYS A 37 -8.84 -15.41 2.78
C LYS A 37 -8.47 -14.46 3.91
N LEU A 38 -7.38 -13.68 3.74
CA LEU A 38 -7.13 -12.49 4.54
C LEU A 38 -7.71 -11.27 3.83
N ARG A 39 -8.54 -10.51 4.54
CA ARG A 39 -9.08 -9.23 4.07
C ARG A 39 -8.35 -8.08 4.75
N PHE A 40 -7.71 -7.24 3.95
CA PHE A 40 -7.00 -6.05 4.39
C PHE A 40 -7.87 -4.83 4.08
N SER A 41 -7.97 -3.92 5.03
CA SER A 41 -8.64 -2.63 4.86
C SER A 41 -7.74 -1.54 5.40
N ILE A 42 -7.56 -0.46 4.65
CA ILE A 42 -6.84 0.74 5.08
C ILE A 42 -7.73 1.97 4.97
N TRP A 43 -7.57 2.93 5.87
CA TRP A 43 -8.30 4.19 5.84
C TRP A 43 -7.57 5.32 6.56
N THR A 44 -7.85 6.55 6.15
CA THR A 44 -7.52 7.77 6.90
C THR A 44 -8.79 8.29 7.57
N GLU A 45 -8.64 9.05 8.66
CA GLU A 45 -9.78 9.71 9.32
C GLU A 45 -10.15 11.03 8.65
N THR A 46 -9.18 11.67 8.01
CA THR A 46 -9.35 12.92 7.27
C THR A 46 -8.89 12.76 5.82
N SER A 47 -9.53 13.52 4.93
CA SER A 47 -9.11 13.70 3.53
C SER A 47 -8.16 14.87 3.36
N GLU A 48 -7.99 15.71 4.39
CA GLU A 48 -7.20 16.93 4.35
C GLU A 48 -6.29 17.02 5.58
N ILE A 49 -5.08 17.53 5.35
CA ILE A 49 -4.12 17.91 6.39
C ILE A 49 -3.42 19.22 6.00
N ASP A 50 -2.94 19.95 6.99
CA ASP A 50 -2.07 21.10 6.72
C ASP A 50 -0.63 20.63 6.43
N LEU A 51 0.10 21.38 5.60
CA LEU A 51 1.50 21.14 5.32
C LEU A 51 2.31 21.14 6.62
N GLY A 52 3.20 20.16 6.77
CA GLY A 52 3.94 19.94 8.00
C GLY A 52 3.20 19.09 9.06
N GLN A 53 2.04 18.51 8.73
CA GLN A 53 1.39 17.48 9.55
C GLN A 53 1.71 16.07 9.05
N SER A 54 1.71 15.11 9.98
CA SER A 54 1.84 13.69 9.67
C SER A 54 0.47 13.10 9.33
N VAL A 55 0.44 12.08 8.46
CA VAL A 55 -0.79 11.34 8.16
C VAL A 55 -0.77 10.00 8.89
N THR A 56 -1.85 9.69 9.60
CA THR A 56 -2.05 8.36 10.17
C THR A 56 -2.96 7.54 9.27
N VAL A 57 -2.43 6.47 8.70
CA VAL A 57 -3.21 5.47 7.98
C VAL A 57 -3.51 4.32 8.93
N ASN A 58 -4.79 4.16 9.26
CA ASN A 58 -5.27 3.02 10.04
C ASN A 58 -5.43 1.79 9.14
N TYR A 59 -5.21 0.60 9.69
CA TYR A 59 -5.48 -0.64 8.99
C TYR A 59 -6.16 -1.68 9.88
N SER A 60 -6.86 -2.61 9.20
CA SER A 60 -7.35 -3.84 9.79
C SER A 60 -7.06 -5.02 8.87
N VAL A 61 -6.75 -6.17 9.46
CA VAL A 61 -6.56 -7.43 8.76
C VAL A 61 -7.46 -8.48 9.38
N GLU A 62 -8.45 -8.93 8.62
CA GLU A 62 -9.41 -9.95 9.01
C GLU A 62 -9.03 -11.30 8.42
N ASN A 63 -8.88 -12.31 9.28
CA ASN A 63 -8.61 -13.67 8.87
C ASN A 63 -9.91 -14.46 8.72
N LYS A 64 -10.39 -14.61 7.48
CA LYS A 64 -11.61 -15.39 7.16
C LYS A 64 -11.30 -16.87 6.93
N SER A 65 -10.04 -17.30 7.02
CA SER A 65 -9.62 -18.69 6.86
C SER A 65 -9.85 -19.53 8.14
N LYS A 66 -9.43 -20.80 8.10
CA LYS A 66 -9.32 -21.67 9.30
C LYS A 66 -7.88 -21.75 9.85
N LYS A 67 -6.92 -21.16 9.16
CA LYS A 67 -5.48 -21.18 9.48
C LYS A 67 -5.09 -19.93 10.26
N SER A 68 -4.03 -19.99 11.05
CA SER A 68 -3.41 -18.79 11.61
C SER A 68 -2.49 -18.15 10.58
N PHE A 69 -2.40 -16.82 10.59
CA PHE A 69 -1.42 -16.07 9.82
C PHE A 69 -0.68 -15.12 10.75
N TYR A 70 0.46 -14.62 10.30
CA TYR A 70 1.27 -13.67 11.04
C TYR A 70 1.55 -12.48 10.14
N LEU A 71 1.12 -11.30 10.56
CA LEU A 71 1.54 -10.06 9.93
C LEU A 71 2.99 -9.80 10.31
N VAL A 72 3.83 -9.57 9.31
CA VAL A 72 5.23 -9.19 9.48
C VAL A 72 5.29 -7.69 9.64
N ARG A 73 5.99 -7.20 10.65
CA ARG A 73 6.19 -5.76 10.89
C ARG A 73 7.66 -5.46 11.09
N GLU A 74 8.16 -4.47 10.37
CA GLU A 74 9.44 -3.82 10.66
C GLU A 74 9.26 -2.87 11.84
N GLU A 75 10.28 -2.74 12.69
CA GLU A 75 10.28 -1.71 13.74
C GLU A 75 10.14 -0.30 13.14
N LYS A 76 10.85 -0.06 12.03
CA LYS A 76 10.79 1.20 11.28
C LYS A 76 10.22 0.95 9.89
N GLN A 77 9.01 1.44 9.68
CA GLN A 77 8.36 1.39 8.38
C GLN A 77 9.16 2.23 7.37
N ARG A 78 9.54 1.62 6.25
CA ARG A 78 10.24 2.32 5.17
C ARG A 78 9.22 3.04 4.29
N ILE A 79 9.40 4.33 4.13
CA ILE A 79 8.47 5.19 3.40
C ILE A 79 9.22 5.94 2.30
N ARG A 80 8.79 5.73 1.07
CA ARG A 80 9.39 6.30 -0.13
C ARG A 80 8.36 7.08 -0.92
N LEU A 81 8.84 8.12 -1.60
CA LEU A 81 8.09 8.82 -2.62
C LEU A 81 8.44 8.18 -3.97
N PHE A 82 7.42 7.75 -4.72
CA PHE A 82 7.57 7.19 -6.06
C PHE A 82 6.75 8.04 -7.04
N GLY A 83 7.42 9.02 -7.65
CA GLY A 83 6.71 10.08 -8.39
C GLY A 83 5.89 10.93 -7.42
N GLU A 84 4.57 11.01 -7.65
CA GLU A 84 3.62 11.71 -6.77
C GLU A 84 3.03 10.78 -5.69
N ASN A 85 3.36 9.48 -5.74
CA ASN A 85 2.76 8.47 -4.86
C ASN A 85 3.61 8.23 -3.62
N MET A 86 2.95 8.31 -2.47
CA MET A 86 3.48 7.96 -1.17
C MET A 86 3.40 6.44 -0.98
N LEU A 87 4.53 5.76 -0.76
CA LEU A 87 4.58 4.32 -0.56
C LEU A 87 5.18 3.98 0.80
N ALA A 88 4.38 3.41 1.70
CA ALA A 88 4.88 2.65 2.84
C ALA A 88 5.18 1.22 2.36
N GLU A 89 6.45 0.84 2.31
CA GLU A 89 6.87 -0.42 1.72
C GLU A 89 6.43 -1.64 2.52
N ALA A 90 6.09 -2.74 1.85
CA ALA A 90 5.96 -4.00 2.57
C ALA A 90 7.30 -4.38 3.24
N PRO A 91 7.27 -5.10 4.37
CA PRO A 91 8.47 -5.62 5.00
C PRO A 91 9.36 -6.36 3.99
N SER A 92 10.66 -6.06 4.02
CA SER A 92 11.66 -6.70 3.17
C SER A 92 12.76 -7.26 4.03
N ALA A 93 13.02 -8.56 3.87
CA ALA A 93 14.13 -9.19 4.57
C ALA A 93 15.50 -8.91 3.92
N LEU A 94 15.55 -8.04 2.91
CA LEU A 94 16.80 -7.63 2.27
C LEU A 94 17.58 -6.65 3.17
N PRO A 95 18.91 -6.75 3.21
CA PRO A 95 19.73 -5.95 4.10
C PRO A 95 19.63 -4.46 3.74
N THR A 96 19.12 -3.65 4.66
CA THR A 96 19.24 -2.19 4.61
C THR A 96 20.52 -1.70 5.27
N ASN A 97 21.08 -2.46 6.23
CA ASN A 97 22.40 -2.29 6.83
C ASN A 97 22.91 -3.63 7.36
N HIS A 98 24.23 -3.80 7.44
CA HIS A 98 24.88 -5.03 7.92
C HIS A 98 24.61 -5.24 9.43
N GLY A 99 23.54 -5.95 9.80
CA GLY A 99 23.45 -6.49 11.17
C GLY A 99 22.06 -6.78 11.73
N ASP A 100 21.03 -6.09 11.26
CA ASP A 100 19.77 -6.08 12.02
C ASP A 100 18.68 -7.01 11.42
N PHE A 101 17.92 -7.63 12.32
CA PHE A 101 16.74 -8.47 12.04
C PHE A 101 15.59 -7.98 12.91
N ASP A 102 14.98 -6.88 12.50
CA ASP A 102 14.02 -6.14 13.32
C ASP A 102 12.59 -6.40 12.86
N PHE A 103 12.21 -7.69 12.78
CA PHE A 103 10.85 -8.09 12.49
C PHE A 103 10.12 -8.53 13.75
N THR A 104 8.88 -8.08 13.88
CA THR A 104 7.91 -8.61 14.82
C THR A 104 6.77 -9.27 14.07
N PHE A 105 6.15 -10.25 14.72
CA PHE A 105 5.04 -11.02 14.15
C PHE A 105 3.77 -10.79 14.95
N ILE A 106 2.72 -10.29 14.31
CA ILE A 106 1.40 -10.19 14.92
C ILE A 106 0.55 -11.36 14.45
N GLN A 107 0.23 -12.26 15.37
CA GLN A 107 -0.65 -13.39 15.04
C GLN A 107 -2.08 -12.91 14.77
N ILE A 108 -2.61 -13.32 13.62
CA ILE A 108 -3.99 -13.14 13.22
C ILE A 108 -4.68 -14.50 13.29
N GLN A 109 -5.32 -14.76 14.43
CA GLN A 109 -6.03 -16.01 14.67
C GLN A 109 -7.17 -16.23 13.66
N PRO A 110 -7.56 -17.49 13.40
CA PRO A 110 -8.72 -17.79 12.57
C PRO A 110 -9.96 -17.02 13.03
N LYS A 111 -10.68 -16.41 12.09
CA LYS A 111 -11.92 -15.65 12.33
C LYS A 111 -11.75 -14.42 13.24
N LYS A 112 -10.52 -13.94 13.42
CA LYS A 112 -10.22 -12.73 14.19
C LYS A 112 -9.70 -11.61 13.29
N LYS A 113 -9.68 -10.41 13.87
CA LYS A 113 -9.12 -9.20 13.26
C LYS A 113 -7.91 -8.72 14.05
N ALA A 114 -6.90 -8.26 13.35
CA ALA A 114 -5.82 -7.45 13.89
C ALA A 114 -5.96 -6.01 13.40
N PHE A 115 -5.51 -5.06 14.19
CA PHE A 115 -5.56 -3.63 13.88
C PHE A 115 -4.17 -3.02 14.08
N GLY A 116 -3.92 -1.94 13.37
CA GLY A 116 -2.72 -1.14 13.57
C GLY A 116 -2.72 0.13 12.75
N GLN A 117 -1.59 0.82 12.77
CA GLN A 117 -1.41 2.12 12.15
C GLN A 117 -0.07 2.19 11.44
N VAL A 118 -0.04 2.95 10.36
CA VAL A 118 1.17 3.41 9.68
C VAL A 118 1.15 4.93 9.72
N VAL A 119 2.18 5.53 10.30
CA VAL A 119 2.35 6.98 10.35
C VAL A 119 3.27 7.40 9.23
N ILE A 120 2.77 8.25 8.35
CA ILE A 120 3.55 8.92 7.33
C ILE A 120 4.04 10.24 7.94
N PRO A 121 5.36 10.38 8.13
CA PRO A 121 5.91 11.51 8.85
C PRO A 121 5.84 12.77 7.98
N LYS A 122 5.62 13.92 8.62
CA LYS A 122 5.43 15.22 7.97
C LYS A 122 6.53 15.60 6.97
N GLU A 123 7.76 15.17 7.21
CA GLU A 123 8.93 15.48 6.37
C GLU A 123 8.84 14.89 4.97
N LYS A 124 7.83 14.04 4.72
CA LYS A 124 7.59 13.45 3.41
C LYS A 124 6.57 14.20 2.57
N PHE A 125 5.90 15.21 3.13
CA PHE A 125 4.98 16.09 2.43
C PHE A 125 5.70 17.41 2.15
N GLU A 126 6.32 17.50 0.97
CA GLU A 126 7.11 18.67 0.57
C GLU A 126 6.28 19.74 -0.14
N ASN A 127 5.12 19.35 -0.70
CA ASN A 127 4.26 20.22 -1.48
C ASN A 127 2.79 20.01 -1.12
N GLU A 128 1.98 21.04 -1.37
CA GLU A 128 0.52 20.97 -1.34
C GLU A 128 -0.03 20.14 -2.51
N GLY A 129 -1.24 19.61 -2.34
CA GLY A 129 -1.96 18.85 -3.36
C GLY A 129 -2.47 17.50 -2.86
N VAL A 130 -3.15 16.79 -3.76
CA VAL A 130 -3.68 15.44 -3.47
C VAL A 130 -2.56 14.43 -3.63
N ILE A 131 -2.14 13.84 -2.52
CA ILE A 131 -1.08 12.86 -2.46
C ILE A 131 -1.71 11.48 -2.26
N PRO A 132 -1.62 10.59 -3.26
CA PRO A 132 -2.05 9.21 -3.13
C PRO A 132 -1.07 8.39 -2.28
N ILE A 133 -1.61 7.57 -1.40
CA ILE A 133 -0.90 6.76 -0.42
C ILE A 133 -1.16 5.28 -0.70
N THR A 134 -0.07 4.51 -0.73
CA THR A 134 -0.07 3.05 -0.83
C THR A 134 0.62 2.44 0.37
N ILE A 135 -0.01 1.44 0.98
CA ILE A 135 0.50 0.67 2.10
C ILE A 135 0.80 -0.76 1.66
N GLY A 136 2.05 -1.16 1.79
CA GLY A 136 2.51 -2.53 1.62
C GLY A 136 2.41 -3.32 2.92
N PHE A 137 1.79 -4.49 2.84
CA PHE A 137 1.70 -5.47 3.92
C PHE A 137 2.53 -6.70 3.58
N GLY A 138 3.07 -7.34 4.61
CA GLY A 138 3.74 -8.63 4.52
C GLY A 138 3.11 -9.61 5.51
N TYR A 139 2.83 -10.84 5.09
CA TYR A 139 2.30 -11.88 5.98
C TYR A 139 2.85 -13.27 5.65
N VAL A 140 2.85 -14.14 6.66
CA VAL A 140 3.27 -15.54 6.55
C VAL A 140 2.27 -16.47 7.24
N GLU A 141 2.16 -17.72 6.79
CA GLU A 141 1.33 -18.74 7.45
C GLU A 141 2.04 -19.35 8.68
N ASN A 142 3.37 -19.42 8.66
CA ASN A 142 4.17 -20.09 9.69
C ASN A 142 5.50 -19.38 9.94
N ILE A 143 5.76 -19.06 11.22
CA ILE A 143 6.97 -18.40 11.70
C ILE A 143 7.98 -19.37 12.34
N LYS A 144 7.69 -20.67 12.38
CA LYS A 144 8.61 -21.68 12.93
C LYS A 144 9.95 -21.61 12.21
N GLY A 145 11.02 -21.43 12.99
CA GLY A 145 12.39 -21.29 12.51
C GLY A 145 12.75 -19.87 12.04
N ILE A 146 11.82 -18.92 12.08
CA ILE A 146 12.03 -17.50 11.73
C ILE A 146 11.90 -16.61 12.99
N ASP A 147 10.89 -16.88 13.82
CA ASP A 147 10.67 -16.17 15.09
C ASP A 147 11.56 -16.75 16.20
N ARG A 148 12.85 -16.41 16.16
CA ARG A 148 13.78 -16.70 17.24
C ARG A 148 14.67 -15.50 17.51
N LYS A 149 15.05 -15.32 18.77
CA LYS A 149 16.08 -14.34 19.14
C LYS A 149 17.43 -14.81 18.63
N LEU A 150 18.12 -13.93 17.91
CA LEU A 150 19.50 -14.16 17.49
C LEU A 150 20.42 -13.98 18.70
N ASN A 151 21.42 -14.85 18.81
CA ASN A 151 22.48 -14.66 19.78
C ASN A 151 23.42 -13.53 19.32
N LYS A 152 24.13 -12.89 20.26
CA LYS A 152 25.10 -11.84 19.93
C LYS A 152 26.17 -12.40 18.97
N GLY A 153 26.31 -11.77 17.80
CA GLY A 153 27.27 -12.17 16.76
C GLY A 153 26.77 -13.25 15.80
N GLU A 154 25.53 -13.72 15.95
CA GLU A 154 24.91 -14.64 15.00
C GLU A 154 24.50 -13.89 13.71
N ASP A 155 24.76 -14.48 12.54
CA ASP A 155 24.37 -13.89 11.26
C ASP A 155 22.84 -13.96 11.07
N PRO A 156 22.14 -12.81 10.88
CA PRO A 156 20.71 -12.82 10.61
C PRO A 156 20.34 -13.32 9.21
N PHE A 157 21.31 -13.50 8.30
CA PHE A 157 21.06 -13.83 6.90
C PHE A 157 20.20 -15.09 6.69
N PRO A 158 20.40 -16.22 7.40
CA PRO A 158 19.57 -17.40 7.21
C PRO A 158 18.10 -17.15 7.57
N LEU A 159 17.84 -16.41 8.66
CA LEU A 159 16.47 -16.04 9.07
C LEU A 159 15.81 -15.11 8.06
N ARG A 160 16.56 -14.12 7.58
CA ARG A 160 16.12 -13.19 6.53
C ARG A 160 15.77 -13.92 5.24
N SER A 161 16.64 -14.81 4.78
CA SER A 161 16.41 -15.60 3.57
C SER A 161 15.16 -16.48 3.71
N GLU A 162 14.96 -17.10 4.87
CA GLU A 162 13.79 -17.94 5.09
C GLU A 162 12.49 -17.13 5.19
N LEU A 163 12.53 -15.95 5.81
CA LEU A 163 11.41 -15.01 5.79
C LEU A 163 11.09 -14.57 4.36
N GLU A 164 12.10 -14.18 3.57
CA GLU A 164 11.93 -13.70 2.19
C GLU A 164 11.27 -14.75 1.28
N LYS A 165 11.58 -16.04 1.49
CA LYS A 165 10.94 -17.14 0.74
C LYS A 165 9.48 -17.34 1.07
N ARG A 166 9.06 -17.02 2.30
CA ARG A 166 7.71 -17.33 2.82
C ARG A 166 6.77 -16.14 2.82
N ILE A 167 7.32 -14.92 2.85
CA ILE A 167 6.54 -13.69 2.96
C ILE A 167 5.71 -13.48 1.70
N LYS A 168 4.40 -13.35 1.88
CA LYS A 168 3.47 -12.90 0.86
C LYS A 168 3.23 -11.41 1.07
N ARG A 169 3.27 -10.65 -0.04
CA ARG A 169 3.14 -9.19 -0.03
C ARG A 169 1.85 -8.77 -0.71
N LEU A 170 1.24 -7.72 -0.17
CA LEU A 170 0.04 -7.11 -0.70
C LEU A 170 0.17 -5.60 -0.58
N TYR A 171 -0.08 -4.87 -1.66
CA TYR A 171 -0.07 -3.42 -1.66
C TYR A 171 -1.50 -2.91 -1.84
N LEU A 172 -1.98 -2.12 -0.88
CA LEU A 172 -3.27 -1.43 -0.96
C LEU A 172 -3.00 0.04 -1.20
N GLY A 173 -3.43 0.53 -2.37
CA GLY A 173 -3.19 1.89 -2.84
C GLY A 173 -4.41 2.79 -2.79
N ASP A 174 -4.26 3.89 -3.52
CA ASP A 174 -5.32 4.84 -3.89
C ASP A 174 -5.90 5.67 -2.74
N LEU A 175 -5.39 5.59 -1.51
CA LEU A 175 -5.84 6.51 -0.46
C LEU A 175 -5.39 7.93 -0.80
N GLY A 176 -6.32 8.87 -1.00
CA GLY A 176 -5.97 10.26 -1.26
C GLY A 176 -5.92 11.07 0.04
N VAL A 177 -4.89 11.90 0.18
CA VAL A 177 -4.85 12.95 1.21
C VAL A 177 -4.48 14.27 0.54
N ASN A 178 -5.32 15.28 0.72
CA ASN A 178 -5.07 16.64 0.25
C ASN A 178 -4.24 17.42 1.29
N VAL A 179 -3.04 17.83 0.92
CA VAL A 179 -2.16 18.68 1.73
C VAL A 179 -2.36 20.13 1.32
N LYS A 180 -2.58 21.02 2.29
CA LYS A 180 -2.85 22.45 2.08
C LYS A 180 -2.02 23.36 2.97
#